data_AF-A0A9W9YK78-F1
#
_entry.id   AF-A0A9W9YK78-F1
#
_cell.length_a   1.000
_cell.length_b   1.000
_cell.length_c   1.000
_cell.angle_alpha   90.00
_cell.angle_beta   90.00
_cell.angle_gamma   90.00
#
_symmetry.space_group_name_H-M   'P 1'
#
loop_
_entity.id
_entity.type
_entity.pdbx_description
1 polymer ?
#
loop_
_entity_poly.entity_id
_entity_poly.type
_entity_poly.pdbx_seq_one_letter_code
_entity_poly.pdbx_strand_id
1 'polypeptide(L)'
;MPCYSAGSAIAQGPNVGRIDQWSEWNPTSAEPLWFLLAGATDPPSTINISDRRTRDIVGDRSGKFLSGITRDLVNMEDAVGTKLFNTVKDLYLTKSRALEHIRRLFDICKRRGIKPMLYYTGHGEIGTGNWCFADGTISIQEIVDSLPGGTYYPMIFSDACYSGHWANDCVEKNIVGFHCLAACPEYSTAIDTEGEGGDLTLFMTGKKPRPSTEPMYSGGNLDDFPITSGYKTVQSKTRSVLRDSKNYDTFLKFVRKQSQNIYSLACDENLGFGVFFMGNYGTDQAIITNTSDIEKKSDNGFKITACAARGSTFYVIMTKDTEEYKDKAQSWFTRSTWTEAENEIQKKYEEGKAITGLCYSSGLGQYFVVMTKTPEGQSYQCSEDRAARSKWMGEKSEKGFHPTIIFKDPTDQKIVVVMTEDQNRSSYYCIFNKTIHLKSKS
;
A
#
# COMPACT_ATOMS: atom_id res chain seq x y z
N MET A 1 4.80 -4.71 -1.95
CA MET A 1 5.33 -3.41 -2.40
C MET A 1 4.50 -2.33 -1.74
N PRO A 2 5.12 -1.34 -1.06
CA PRO A 2 4.39 -0.24 -0.45
C PRO A 2 3.71 0.53 -1.58
N CYS A 3 2.41 0.67 -1.46
CA CYS A 3 1.62 1.48 -2.37
C CYS A 3 1.71 2.91 -1.83
N TYR A 4 2.37 3.83 -2.54
CA TYR A 4 2.45 5.25 -2.17
C TYR A 4 1.12 5.99 -2.40
N SER A 5 0.02 5.38 -1.99
CA SER A 5 -1.29 6.03 -1.74
C SER A 5 -1.18 6.66 -0.34
N ALA A 6 -1.83 7.70 0.14
CA ALA A 6 -2.68 8.73 -0.44
C ALA A 6 -2.49 10.00 0.41
N GLY A 7 -2.63 11.20 -0.18
CA GLY A 7 -2.69 12.46 0.58
C GLY A 7 -3.98 12.63 1.42
N SER A 8 -4.89 11.66 1.41
CA SER A 8 -6.14 11.67 2.20
C SER A 8 -6.84 10.30 2.18
N ALA A 9 -7.43 9.88 3.30
CA ALA A 9 -8.33 8.72 3.40
C ALA A 9 -9.80 9.07 3.06
N ILE A 10 -10.08 10.33 2.73
CA ILE A 10 -11.40 10.83 2.40
C ILE A 10 -11.52 10.91 0.87
N ALA A 11 -12.57 10.32 0.30
CA ALA A 11 -12.84 10.36 -1.13
C ALA A 11 -12.81 11.82 -1.64
N GLN A 12 -12.05 12.09 -2.71
CA GLN A 12 -11.63 13.45 -3.06
C GLN A 12 -12.53 14.11 -4.11
N GLY A 13 -13.18 15.21 -3.71
CA GLY A 13 -13.73 16.27 -4.56
C GLY A 13 -13.04 17.61 -4.26
N PRO A 14 -13.24 18.66 -5.05
CA PRO A 14 -12.50 19.93 -4.93
C PRO A 14 -12.68 20.61 -3.55
N ASN A 15 -13.79 20.36 -2.87
CA ASN A 15 -14.16 20.98 -1.60
C ASN A 15 -14.13 20.02 -0.40
N VAL A 16 -13.64 18.79 -0.59
CA VAL A 16 -13.53 17.81 0.51
C VAL A 16 -12.50 18.30 1.54
N GLY A 17 -12.92 18.39 2.81
CA GLY A 17 -12.11 18.93 3.90
C GLY A 17 -12.35 20.40 4.20
N ARG A 18 -13.02 21.16 3.30
CA ARG A 18 -13.34 22.57 3.54
C ARG A 18 -14.47 22.71 4.55
N ILE A 19 -14.22 23.48 5.60
CA ILE A 19 -15.18 23.73 6.67
C ILE A 19 -16.30 24.64 6.18
N ASP A 20 -15.97 25.64 5.36
CA ASP A 20 -16.94 26.57 4.77
C ASP A 20 -17.81 25.93 3.67
N GLN A 21 -17.43 24.74 3.17
CA GLN A 21 -18.17 23.96 2.18
C GLN A 21 -18.76 22.68 2.77
N TRP A 22 -19.03 22.65 4.08
CA TRP A 22 -19.50 21.46 4.80
C TRP A 22 -20.65 20.71 4.12
N SER A 23 -21.63 21.45 3.57
CA SER A 23 -22.80 20.88 2.89
C SER A 23 -22.46 20.10 1.63
N GLU A 24 -21.37 20.43 0.94
CA GLU A 24 -21.01 19.81 -0.34
C GLU A 24 -20.35 18.45 -0.18
N TRP A 25 -19.56 18.26 0.89
CA TRP A 25 -18.90 16.98 1.14
C TRP A 25 -19.54 16.18 2.27
N ASN A 26 -20.25 16.84 3.19
CA ASN A 26 -21.10 16.27 4.24
C ASN A 26 -20.64 14.90 4.77
N PRO A 27 -19.48 14.84 5.42
CA PRO A 27 -18.83 13.56 5.69
C PRO A 27 -19.52 12.73 6.78
N THR A 28 -20.51 13.32 7.45
CA THR A 28 -21.34 12.69 8.48
C THR A 28 -22.66 13.47 8.61
N SER A 29 -23.76 12.77 8.90
CA SER A 29 -25.03 13.41 9.27
C SER A 29 -25.07 13.91 10.71
N ALA A 30 -24.18 13.40 11.58
CA ALA A 30 -24.06 13.83 12.97
C ALA A 30 -23.37 15.20 13.09
N GLU A 31 -23.84 16.03 14.02
CA GLU A 31 -23.24 17.32 14.35
C GLU A 31 -21.78 17.15 14.80
N PRO A 32 -20.81 17.91 14.28
CA PRO A 32 -19.41 17.76 14.66
C PRO A 32 -19.05 18.57 15.92
N LEU A 33 -18.11 18.06 16.70
CA LEU A 33 -17.47 18.78 17.80
C LEU A 33 -15.95 18.69 17.65
N TRP A 34 -15.31 19.86 17.60
CA TRP A 34 -13.91 19.99 17.19
C TRP A 34 -12.97 20.18 18.37
N PHE A 35 -11.85 19.47 18.34
CA PHE A 35 -10.73 19.68 19.25
C PHE A 35 -9.48 20.00 18.45
N LEU A 36 -8.86 21.13 18.78
CA LEU A 36 -7.67 21.64 18.09
C LEU A 36 -6.45 21.45 19.00
N LEU A 37 -5.42 20.80 18.48
CA LEU A 37 -4.25 20.38 19.24
C LEU A 37 -2.95 20.87 18.58
N ALA A 38 -2.14 21.61 19.33
CA ALA A 38 -0.77 21.89 18.96
C ALA A 38 0.16 20.78 19.45
N GLY A 39 1.10 20.36 18.60
CA GLY A 39 2.24 19.55 19.03
C GLY A 39 3.29 20.36 19.77
N ALA A 40 4.28 19.65 20.33
CA ALA A 40 5.44 20.31 20.94
C ALA A 40 6.29 21.00 19.87
N THR A 41 6.84 22.16 20.19
CA THR A 41 7.67 22.94 19.28
C THR A 41 9.14 22.56 19.29
N ASP A 42 9.57 21.90 20.36
CA ASP A 42 10.88 21.28 20.45
C ASP A 42 10.69 19.88 21.08
N PRO A 43 10.25 18.89 20.28
CA PRO A 43 10.12 17.53 20.77
C PRO A 43 11.51 16.96 21.14
N PRO A 44 11.57 15.98 22.06
CA PRO A 44 12.82 15.34 22.46
C PRO A 44 13.70 14.93 21.27
N SER A 45 15.02 15.10 21.40
CA SER A 45 15.99 14.75 20.35
C SER A 45 15.99 13.26 19.95
N THR A 46 15.37 12.40 20.77
CA THR A 46 15.15 10.98 20.48
C THR A 46 14.04 10.76 19.44
N ILE A 47 13.20 11.75 19.18
CA ILE A 47 12.14 11.69 18.16
C ILE A 47 12.69 12.28 16.87
N ASN A 48 12.77 11.44 15.83
CA ASN A 48 13.25 11.87 14.52
C ASN A 48 12.14 12.65 13.80
N ILE A 49 12.38 13.93 13.55
CA ILE A 49 11.47 14.83 12.83
C ILE A 49 12.17 15.40 11.60
N SER A 50 11.43 15.83 10.57
CA SER A 50 12.04 16.42 9.38
C SER A 50 12.70 17.77 9.67
N ASP A 51 13.90 18.01 9.11
CA ASP A 51 14.62 19.28 9.19
C ASP A 51 13.97 20.42 8.38
N ARG A 52 12.91 20.14 7.62
CA ARG A 52 12.34 21.06 6.62
C ARG A 52 11.94 22.43 7.18
N ARG A 53 11.60 22.53 8.47
CA ARG A 53 11.18 23.79 9.11
C ARG A 53 12.32 24.55 9.80
N THR A 54 13.57 24.08 9.71
CA THR A 54 14.78 24.82 10.13
C THR A 54 15.44 25.57 8.95
N ARG A 55 14.68 25.84 7.88
CA ARG A 55 15.19 26.35 6.59
C ARG A 55 15.99 27.66 6.70
N ASP A 56 15.77 28.45 7.73
CA ASP A 56 16.41 29.76 7.86
C ASP A 56 17.74 29.72 8.63
N ILE A 57 17.94 28.73 9.52
CA ILE A 57 19.18 28.55 10.27
C ILE A 57 19.38 27.06 10.52
N VAL A 58 20.40 26.47 9.89
CA VAL A 58 20.79 25.07 10.13
C VAL A 58 21.08 24.88 11.62
N GLY A 59 20.29 24.04 12.29
CA GLY A 59 20.43 23.74 13.72
C GLY A 59 19.53 24.54 14.66
N ASP A 60 18.78 25.55 14.19
CA ASP A 60 17.77 26.23 15.01
C ASP A 60 16.40 25.56 14.85
N ARG A 61 15.94 24.93 15.93
CA ARG A 61 14.67 24.20 15.98
C ARG A 61 13.48 25.09 16.35
N SER A 62 13.69 26.32 16.83
CA SER A 62 12.79 26.85 17.87
C SER A 62 11.95 28.08 17.51
N GLY A 63 12.31 28.88 16.49
CA GLY A 63 11.70 30.21 16.31
C GLY A 63 10.45 30.27 15.40
N LYS A 64 10.60 29.94 14.12
CA LYS A 64 9.55 30.14 13.09
C LYS A 64 8.43 29.11 13.12
N PHE A 65 8.68 27.95 13.72
CA PHE A 65 7.69 26.89 13.84
C PHE A 65 6.48 27.30 14.69
N LEU A 66 6.74 28.07 15.75
CA LEU A 66 5.72 28.61 16.65
C LEU A 66 4.72 29.52 15.93
N SER A 67 5.18 30.35 14.99
CA SER A 67 4.29 31.28 14.29
C SER A 67 3.37 30.55 13.32
N GLY A 68 3.87 29.52 12.62
CA GLY A 68 3.05 28.65 11.77
C GLY A 68 1.91 27.97 12.54
N ILE A 69 2.24 27.26 13.62
CA ILE A 69 1.25 26.61 14.50
C ILE A 69 0.24 27.62 15.06
N THR A 70 0.72 28.80 15.50
CA THR A 70 -0.16 29.82 16.06
C THR A 70 -1.17 30.29 15.02
N ARG A 71 -0.72 30.52 13.78
CA ARG A 71 -1.58 30.93 12.67
C ARG A 71 -2.58 29.85 12.29
N ASP A 72 -2.13 28.60 12.25
CA ASP A 72 -2.99 27.44 12.00
C ASP A 72 -4.15 27.37 12.98
N LEU A 73 -3.86 27.46 14.28
CA LEU A 73 -4.89 27.38 15.30
C LEU A 73 -5.85 28.56 15.24
N VAL A 74 -5.36 29.79 15.00
CA VAL A 74 -6.23 30.96 14.81
C VAL A 74 -7.15 30.76 13.60
N ASN A 75 -6.61 30.31 12.47
CA ASN A 75 -7.40 30.05 11.26
C ASN A 75 -8.48 28.99 11.51
N MET A 76 -8.15 27.92 12.23
CA MET A 76 -9.08 26.85 12.57
C MET A 76 -10.12 27.29 13.61
N GLU A 77 -9.74 28.06 14.63
CA GLU A 77 -10.67 28.62 15.62
C GLU A 77 -11.73 29.50 14.94
N ASP A 78 -11.29 30.40 14.06
CA ASP A 78 -12.18 31.26 13.28
C ASP A 78 -13.15 30.45 12.42
N ALA A 79 -12.65 29.43 11.72
CA ALA A 79 -13.45 28.62 10.79
C ALA A 79 -14.42 27.67 11.51
N VAL A 80 -14.01 27.08 12.64
CA VAL A 80 -14.84 26.14 13.42
C VAL A 80 -15.92 26.88 14.21
N GLY A 81 -15.60 28.06 14.75
CA GLY A 81 -16.53 28.90 15.50
C GLY A 81 -17.17 28.19 16.68
N THR A 82 -18.50 28.23 16.76
CA THR A 82 -19.28 27.71 17.91
C THR A 82 -19.22 26.20 18.10
N LYS A 83 -18.65 25.45 17.14
CA LYS A 83 -18.49 23.99 17.21
C LYS A 83 -17.18 23.56 17.87
N LEU A 84 -16.42 24.52 18.39
CA LEU A 84 -15.16 24.29 19.08
C LEU A 84 -15.41 23.78 20.50
N PHE A 85 -14.86 22.61 20.82
CA PHE A 85 -14.81 22.10 22.19
C PHE A 85 -13.72 22.77 23.00
N ASN A 86 -12.49 22.75 22.47
CA ASN A 86 -11.33 23.33 23.11
C ASN A 86 -10.17 23.48 22.10
N THR A 87 -9.23 24.37 22.42
CA THR A 87 -7.93 24.46 21.77
C THR A 87 -6.84 24.33 22.82
N VAL A 88 -5.84 23.48 22.59
CA VAL A 88 -4.66 23.36 23.46
C VAL A 88 -3.44 23.90 22.73
N LYS A 89 -2.91 25.01 23.24
CA LYS A 89 -1.73 25.74 22.74
C LYS A 89 -0.57 25.67 23.73
N ASP A 90 -0.29 24.48 24.25
CA ASP A 90 0.79 24.26 25.22
C ASP A 90 2.02 23.70 24.51
N LEU A 91 3.09 24.50 24.45
CA LEU A 91 4.35 24.16 23.76
C LEU A 91 5.08 22.98 24.41
N TYR A 92 4.76 22.70 25.66
CA TYR A 92 5.32 21.62 26.46
C TYR A 92 4.27 20.55 26.77
N LEU A 93 3.21 20.48 25.96
CA LEU A 93 2.16 19.48 26.16
C LEU A 93 2.76 18.08 26.12
N THR A 94 2.54 17.34 27.19
CA THR A 94 2.91 15.93 27.25
C THR A 94 1.90 15.07 26.51
N LYS A 95 2.37 13.95 25.96
CA LYS A 95 1.58 12.88 25.37
C LYS A 95 0.43 12.45 26.28
N SER A 96 0.70 12.26 27.57
CA SER A 96 -0.29 11.82 28.56
C SER A 96 -1.44 12.82 28.70
N ARG A 97 -1.13 14.12 28.79
CA ARG A 97 -2.13 15.19 28.85
C ARG A 97 -2.90 15.36 27.54
N ALA A 98 -2.22 15.26 26.40
CA ALA A 98 -2.87 15.28 25.09
C ALA A 98 -3.91 14.14 24.96
N LEU A 99 -3.55 12.91 25.34
CA LEU A 99 -4.47 11.77 25.35
C LEU A 99 -5.64 11.96 26.33
N GLU A 100 -5.41 12.58 27.48
CA GLU A 100 -6.47 12.92 28.43
C GLU A 100 -7.52 13.86 27.80
N HIS A 101 -7.08 14.92 27.12
CA HIS A 101 -7.98 15.83 26.42
C HIS A 101 -8.77 15.13 25.31
N ILE A 102 -8.11 14.26 24.54
CA ILE A 102 -8.75 13.48 23.46
C ILE A 102 -9.81 12.53 24.02
N ARG A 103 -9.52 11.81 25.11
CA ARG A 103 -10.50 10.94 25.78
C ARG A 103 -11.70 11.73 26.28
N ARG A 104 -11.47 12.89 26.89
CA ARG A 104 -12.56 13.77 27.34
C ARG A 104 -13.46 14.23 26.20
N LEU A 105 -12.88 14.56 25.04
CA LEU A 105 -13.66 14.84 23.83
C LEU A 105 -14.52 13.62 23.47
N PHE A 106 -13.91 12.44 23.35
CA PHE A 106 -14.63 11.22 22.96
C PHE A 106 -15.78 10.88 23.91
N ASP A 107 -15.60 11.04 25.22
CA ASP A 107 -16.65 10.79 26.21
C ASP A 107 -17.82 11.76 26.10
N ILE A 108 -17.55 13.05 25.87
CA ILE A 108 -18.59 14.06 25.62
C ILE A 108 -19.32 13.74 24.32
N CYS A 109 -18.56 13.44 23.29
CA CYS A 109 -19.04 13.14 21.97
C CYS A 109 -19.99 11.93 22.00
N LYS A 110 -19.57 10.82 22.62
CA LYS A 110 -20.37 9.61 22.80
C LYS A 110 -21.67 9.89 23.57
N ARG A 111 -21.61 10.65 24.67
CA ARG A 111 -22.81 10.98 25.48
C ARG A 111 -23.84 11.82 24.72
N ARG A 112 -23.38 12.68 23.80
CA ARG A 112 -24.24 13.60 23.05
C ARG A 112 -24.64 13.07 21.66
N GLY A 113 -24.07 11.95 21.21
CA GLY A 113 -24.33 11.41 19.88
C GLY A 113 -23.84 12.31 18.73
N ILE A 114 -22.81 13.13 18.99
CA ILE A 114 -22.21 14.06 18.00
C ILE A 114 -21.09 13.34 17.22
N LYS A 115 -20.25 14.01 16.44
CA LYS A 115 -19.08 13.40 15.76
C LYS A 115 -17.80 14.05 16.28
N PRO A 116 -16.81 13.30 16.80
CA PRO A 116 -15.56 13.90 17.23
C PRO A 116 -14.68 14.24 16.02
N MET A 117 -14.23 15.49 15.96
CA MET A 117 -13.29 16.00 14.98
C MET A 117 -11.98 16.38 15.66
N LEU A 118 -10.88 15.75 15.25
CA LEU A 118 -9.55 16.00 15.78
C LEU A 118 -8.73 16.74 14.73
N TYR A 119 -8.22 17.91 15.08
CA TYR A 119 -7.26 18.63 14.27
C TYR A 119 -5.94 18.74 15.03
N TYR A 120 -4.85 18.38 14.36
CA TYR A 120 -3.49 18.51 14.87
C TYR A 120 -2.65 19.35 13.92
N THR A 121 -1.91 20.30 14.47
CA THR A 121 -0.80 20.99 13.78
C THR A 121 0.47 20.82 14.60
N GLY A 122 1.55 20.44 13.92
CA GLY A 122 2.85 20.28 14.57
C GLY A 122 3.79 19.34 13.83
N HIS A 123 4.73 18.75 14.56
CA HIS A 123 5.67 17.80 13.98
C HIS A 123 5.04 16.43 13.81
N GLY A 124 5.43 15.76 12.74
CA GLY A 124 5.20 14.33 12.55
C GLY A 124 6.53 13.60 12.52
N GLU A 125 6.59 12.48 13.23
CA GLU A 125 7.77 11.61 13.30
C GLU A 125 8.07 10.96 11.94
N ILE A 126 9.35 10.98 11.54
CA ILE A 126 9.83 10.39 10.27
C ILE A 126 9.50 8.90 10.24
N GLY A 127 8.81 8.48 9.18
CA GLY A 127 8.49 7.08 8.91
C GLY A 127 7.28 6.53 9.66
N THR A 128 6.61 7.34 10.48
CA THR A 128 5.36 6.95 11.16
C THR A 128 4.27 8.02 11.04
N GLY A 129 4.63 9.29 10.88
CA GLY A 129 3.68 10.42 10.94
C GLY A 129 3.10 10.66 12.33
N ASN A 130 3.61 9.99 13.38
CA ASN A 130 3.09 10.13 14.73
C ASN A 130 3.21 11.58 15.21
N TRP A 131 2.19 12.05 15.95
CA TRP A 131 2.15 13.41 16.48
C TRP A 131 3.15 13.57 17.62
N CYS A 132 4.02 14.57 17.54
CA CYS A 132 5.10 14.76 18.51
C CYS A 132 4.73 15.69 19.66
N PHE A 133 5.06 15.26 20.87
CA PHE A 133 4.81 15.95 22.14
C PHE A 133 6.10 16.05 22.97
N ALA A 134 6.03 16.74 24.10
CA ALA A 134 7.22 17.07 24.91
C ALA A 134 7.92 15.84 25.53
N ASP A 135 7.24 14.71 25.65
CA ASP A 135 7.73 13.47 26.28
C ASP A 135 7.56 12.22 25.41
N GLY A 136 7.17 12.37 24.13
CA GLY A 136 6.95 11.23 23.24
C GLY A 136 6.09 11.54 22.03
N THR A 137 5.59 10.48 21.38
CA THR A 137 4.71 10.59 20.21
C THR A 137 3.37 9.90 20.47
N ILE A 138 2.29 10.39 19.86
CA ILE A 138 0.99 9.69 19.80
C ILE A 138 0.86 9.06 18.42
N SER A 139 0.62 7.75 18.39
CA SER A 139 0.28 7.02 17.17
C SER A 139 -1.22 7.00 16.91
N ILE A 140 -1.61 6.75 15.66
CA ILE A 140 -3.03 6.58 15.29
C ILE A 140 -3.69 5.42 16.05
N GLN A 141 -2.93 4.35 16.35
CA GLN A 141 -3.44 3.23 17.13
C GLN A 141 -3.79 3.66 18.56
N GLU A 142 -3.00 4.55 19.18
CA GLU A 142 -3.30 5.07 20.51
C GLU A 142 -4.55 5.97 20.54
N ILE A 143 -4.86 6.64 19.42
CA ILE A 143 -6.13 7.35 19.25
C ILE A 143 -7.30 6.35 19.23
N VAL A 144 -7.15 5.25 18.47
CA VAL A 144 -8.15 4.18 18.40
C VAL A 144 -8.33 3.50 19.76
N ASP A 145 -7.25 3.21 20.47
CA ASP A 145 -7.26 2.58 21.79
C ASP A 145 -7.88 3.49 22.87
N SER A 146 -7.90 4.80 22.62
CA SER A 146 -8.54 5.79 23.50
C SER A 146 -10.04 5.92 23.29
N LEU A 147 -10.63 5.22 22.32
CA LEU A 147 -12.06 5.26 22.08
C LEU A 147 -12.82 4.56 23.22
N PRO A 148 -13.96 5.10 23.68
CA PRO A 148 -14.79 4.50 24.74
C PRO A 148 -15.57 3.24 24.28
N GLY A 149 -15.09 2.53 23.25
CA GLY A 149 -15.73 1.39 22.59
C GLY A 149 -16.87 1.76 21.61
N GLY A 150 -17.20 0.83 20.71
CA GLY A 150 -18.27 0.97 19.70
C GLY A 150 -17.77 1.46 18.34
N THR A 151 -18.68 1.86 17.45
CA THR A 151 -18.39 2.34 16.08
C THR A 151 -18.08 3.84 16.03
N TYR A 152 -17.59 4.39 17.12
CA TYR A 152 -17.55 5.83 17.36
C TYR A 152 -16.20 6.45 17.00
N TYR A 153 -15.82 6.33 15.74
CA TYR A 153 -14.50 6.74 15.25
C TYR A 153 -14.42 8.26 14.97
N PRO A 154 -13.27 8.91 15.20
CA PRO A 154 -13.08 10.32 14.87
C PRO A 154 -12.86 10.55 13.38
N MET A 155 -13.09 11.80 12.96
CA MET A 155 -12.42 12.34 11.77
C MET A 155 -11.16 13.05 12.21
N ILE A 156 -10.05 12.76 11.54
CA ILE A 156 -8.74 13.29 11.85
C ILE A 156 -8.29 14.24 10.74
N PHE A 157 -7.72 15.35 11.11
CA PHE A 157 -7.08 16.32 10.22
C PHE A 157 -5.66 16.53 10.77
N SER A 158 -4.65 16.06 10.03
CA SER A 158 -3.27 16.03 10.51
C SER A 158 -2.40 16.94 9.64
N ASP A 159 -2.23 18.18 10.09
CA ASP A 159 -1.31 19.16 9.49
C ASP A 159 0.11 18.95 10.04
N ALA A 160 0.73 17.87 9.57
CA ALA A 160 2.06 17.45 9.99
C ALA A 160 2.80 16.71 8.86
N CYS A 161 4.13 16.72 8.91
CA CYS A 161 4.96 15.89 8.04
C CYS A 161 4.63 14.40 8.22
N TYR A 162 4.78 13.61 7.15
CA TYR A 162 4.52 12.16 7.15
C TYR A 162 3.09 11.77 7.55
N SER A 163 2.15 12.72 7.62
CA SER A 163 0.76 12.47 8.02
C SER A 163 0.00 11.51 7.10
N GLY A 164 0.50 11.26 5.88
CA GLY A 164 -0.08 10.25 4.98
C GLY A 164 -0.04 8.83 5.55
N HIS A 165 0.85 8.52 6.50
CA HIS A 165 0.81 7.25 7.25
C HIS A 165 -0.55 7.06 7.94
N TRP A 166 -1.11 8.12 8.51
CA TRP A 166 -2.39 8.07 9.21
C TRP A 166 -3.56 7.91 8.24
N ALA A 167 -3.50 8.57 7.07
CA ALA A 167 -4.47 8.37 6.01
C ALA A 167 -4.47 6.90 5.53
N ASN A 168 -3.29 6.31 5.33
CA ASN A 168 -3.17 4.92 4.91
C ASN A 168 -3.71 3.95 5.96
N ASP A 169 -3.39 4.16 7.23
CA ASP A 169 -3.91 3.31 8.31
C ASP A 169 -5.46 3.32 8.36
N CYS A 170 -6.10 4.48 8.20
CA CYS A 170 -7.55 4.58 8.08
C CYS A 170 -8.10 3.77 6.89
N VAL A 171 -7.48 3.88 5.71
CA VAL A 171 -7.89 3.15 4.50
C VAL A 171 -7.71 1.64 4.68
N GLU A 172 -6.56 1.21 5.21
CA GLU A 172 -6.23 -0.20 5.41
C GLU A 172 -7.17 -0.87 6.42
N LYS A 173 -7.51 -0.18 7.51
CA LYS A 173 -8.48 -0.68 8.49
C LYS A 173 -9.89 -0.77 7.90
N ASN A 174 -10.22 0.07 6.91
CA ASN A 174 -11.53 0.10 6.23
C ASN A 174 -12.72 0.14 7.22
N ILE A 175 -12.59 1.00 8.23
CA ILE A 175 -13.60 1.17 9.28
C ILE A 175 -14.53 2.32 8.89
N VAL A 176 -15.84 2.07 8.89
CA VAL A 176 -16.84 3.08 8.56
C VAL A 176 -16.74 4.27 9.51
N GLY A 177 -16.57 5.47 8.94
CA GLY A 177 -16.50 6.72 9.68
C GLY A 177 -15.14 7.00 10.31
N PHE A 178 -14.12 6.15 10.12
CA PHE A 178 -12.75 6.41 10.54
C PHE A 178 -11.95 6.97 9.37
N HIS A 179 -11.65 8.26 9.44
CA HIS A 179 -11.09 9.00 8.31
C HIS A 179 -9.97 9.93 8.76
N CYS A 180 -8.99 10.13 7.89
CA CYS A 180 -7.91 11.09 8.10
C CYS A 180 -7.66 11.91 6.81
N LEU A 181 -7.69 13.23 6.94
CA LEU A 181 -7.17 14.16 5.94
C LEU A 181 -5.73 14.54 6.34
N ALA A 182 -4.77 14.25 5.47
CA ALA A 182 -3.34 14.45 5.73
C ALA A 182 -2.81 15.66 4.97
N ALA A 183 -1.80 16.34 5.52
CA ALA A 183 -1.13 17.46 4.86
C ALA A 183 -0.02 17.03 3.89
N CYS A 184 0.29 15.73 3.79
CA CYS A 184 1.22 15.22 2.79
C CYS A 184 1.08 13.69 2.66
N PRO A 185 1.66 13.07 1.61
CA PRO A 185 1.85 11.63 1.55
C PRO A 185 2.64 11.05 2.71
N GLU A 186 2.59 9.72 2.79
CA GLU A 186 3.22 8.88 3.81
C GLU A 186 4.70 9.21 4.05
N TYR A 187 5.49 9.39 2.99
CA TYR A 187 6.94 9.64 3.08
C TYR A 187 7.33 11.09 2.77
N SER A 188 6.37 12.00 2.75
CA SER A 188 6.59 13.38 2.35
C SER A 188 6.44 14.33 3.54
N THR A 189 6.70 15.61 3.30
CA THR A 189 6.66 16.67 4.30
C THR A 189 5.60 17.70 3.93
N ALA A 190 4.88 18.20 4.94
CA ALA A 190 3.88 19.25 4.77
C ALA A 190 4.53 20.60 4.43
N ILE A 191 3.80 21.47 3.73
CA ILE A 191 4.20 22.84 3.39
C ILE A 191 3.46 23.84 4.26
N ASP A 192 4.18 24.89 4.65
CA ASP A 192 3.59 26.09 5.24
C ASP A 192 3.74 27.27 4.25
N THR A 193 2.72 28.12 4.20
CA THR A 193 2.81 29.44 3.61
C THR A 193 3.34 30.41 4.66
N GLU A 194 4.42 31.11 4.33
CA GLU A 194 5.14 31.98 5.27
C GLU A 194 4.22 33.03 5.90
N GLY A 195 4.14 33.04 7.23
CA GLY A 195 3.32 33.99 7.99
C GLY A 195 1.83 33.67 8.05
N GLU A 196 1.35 32.66 7.31
CA GLU A 196 -0.08 32.33 7.18
C GLU A 196 -0.48 31.00 7.81
N GLY A 197 0.44 30.02 7.87
CA GLY A 197 0.19 28.68 8.43
C GLY A 197 0.43 27.55 7.42
N GLY A 198 0.12 26.32 7.81
CA GLY A 198 0.14 25.12 7.00
C GLY A 198 -0.85 25.19 5.83
N ASP A 199 -0.43 24.70 4.67
CA ASP A 199 -1.23 24.78 3.45
C ASP A 199 -2.53 23.95 3.54
N LEU A 200 -2.51 22.83 4.28
CA LEU A 200 -3.71 22.06 4.56
C LEU A 200 -4.71 22.92 5.35
N THR A 201 -4.24 23.60 6.39
CA THR A 201 -5.07 24.48 7.22
C THR A 201 -5.66 25.65 6.42
N LEU A 202 -4.85 26.31 5.61
CA LEU A 202 -5.33 27.40 4.74
C LEU A 202 -6.38 26.91 3.75
N PHE A 203 -6.24 25.70 3.22
CA PHE A 203 -7.27 25.10 2.38
C PHE A 203 -8.55 24.79 3.15
N MET A 204 -8.44 24.09 4.28
CA MET A 204 -9.60 23.69 5.10
C MET A 204 -10.43 24.89 5.55
N THR A 205 -9.77 26.02 5.79
CA THR A 205 -10.38 27.28 6.25
C THR A 205 -10.82 28.19 5.10
N GLY A 206 -10.67 27.75 3.84
CA GLY A 206 -11.08 28.49 2.64
C GLY A 206 -10.20 29.69 2.29
N LYS A 207 -9.07 29.87 2.99
CA LYS A 207 -8.10 30.96 2.74
C LYS A 207 -7.25 30.71 1.50
N LYS A 208 -7.04 29.43 1.14
CA LYS A 208 -6.31 29.02 -0.06
C LYS A 208 -7.14 28.04 -0.88
N PRO A 209 -7.16 28.14 -2.22
CA PRO A 209 -7.78 27.10 -3.04
C PRO A 209 -7.01 25.78 -2.91
N ARG A 210 -7.65 24.68 -3.28
CA ARG A 210 -6.98 23.38 -3.39
C ARG A 210 -5.80 23.50 -4.38
N PRO A 211 -4.60 23.03 -4.03
CA PRO A 211 -3.49 22.96 -4.97
C PRO A 211 -3.89 22.15 -6.21
N SER A 212 -3.47 22.61 -7.39
CA SER A 212 -3.68 21.91 -8.65
C SER A 212 -2.76 20.69 -8.82
N THR A 213 -1.77 20.54 -7.93
CA THR A 213 -0.76 19.49 -7.96
C THR A 213 -1.05 18.41 -6.91
N GLU A 214 -0.98 17.15 -7.34
CA GLU A 214 -0.92 16.00 -6.44
C GLU A 214 0.54 15.52 -6.31
N PRO A 215 0.93 14.91 -5.18
CA PRO A 215 0.12 14.78 -3.98
C PRO A 215 0.02 16.10 -3.20
N MET A 216 -1.20 16.43 -2.77
CA MET A 216 -1.50 17.74 -2.19
C MET A 216 -0.59 18.14 -1.02
N TYR A 217 -0.31 19.45 -0.93
CA TYR A 217 0.31 20.15 0.21
C TYR A 217 1.71 19.67 0.61
N SER A 218 2.31 18.79 -0.20
CA SER A 218 3.69 18.35 -0.01
C SER A 218 4.62 19.15 -0.90
N GLY A 219 5.82 19.46 -0.41
CA GLY A 219 6.82 20.13 -1.26
C GLY A 219 7.95 19.21 -1.64
N GLY A 220 7.62 17.96 -1.94
CA GLY A 220 8.40 17.14 -2.85
C GLY A 220 7.85 17.33 -4.26
N ASN A 221 8.69 17.13 -5.28
CA ASN A 221 8.20 17.06 -6.66
C ASN A 221 7.74 15.62 -6.97
N LEU A 222 7.07 15.43 -8.11
CA LEU A 222 6.67 14.10 -8.57
C LEU A 222 7.85 13.17 -8.87
N ASP A 223 9.06 13.69 -9.03
CA ASP A 223 10.25 12.90 -9.31
C ASP A 223 10.81 12.24 -8.02
N ASP A 224 10.71 12.95 -6.89
CA ASP A 224 11.12 12.50 -5.57
C ASP A 224 10.06 11.57 -4.94
N PHE A 225 8.79 11.77 -5.31
CA PHE A 225 7.63 11.01 -4.80
C PHE A 225 6.67 10.67 -5.95
N PRO A 226 7.06 9.80 -6.89
CA PRO A 226 6.22 9.47 -8.04
C PRO A 226 4.89 8.90 -7.58
N ILE A 227 3.81 9.62 -7.92
CA ILE A 227 2.47 9.06 -7.91
C ILE A 227 2.53 7.84 -8.82
N THR A 228 2.48 6.66 -8.22
CA THR A 228 2.46 5.43 -9.01
C THR A 228 1.31 5.51 -10.01
N SER A 229 1.51 4.96 -11.21
CA SER A 229 0.57 5.02 -12.35
C SER A 229 -0.86 4.57 -12.06
N GLY A 230 -1.14 4.07 -10.85
CA GLY A 230 -2.48 3.75 -10.33
C GLY A 230 -3.44 4.93 -10.18
N TYR A 231 -2.99 6.20 -10.16
CA TYR A 231 -3.91 7.34 -9.98
C TYR A 231 -4.46 7.91 -11.30
N LYS A 232 -3.78 7.71 -12.44
CA LYS A 232 -4.26 8.20 -13.75
C LYS A 232 -5.31 7.31 -14.41
N THR A 233 -5.64 6.16 -13.83
CA THR A 233 -6.68 5.26 -14.33
C THR A 233 -7.59 4.84 -13.20
N VAL A 234 -8.57 5.69 -12.88
CA VAL A 234 -9.80 5.28 -12.21
C VAL A 234 -10.56 4.33 -13.17
N GLN A 235 -10.10 3.09 -13.24
CA GLN A 235 -10.90 1.91 -13.51
C GLN A 235 -10.38 0.81 -12.58
N SER A 236 -11.17 0.54 -11.53
CA SER A 236 -11.05 -0.48 -10.50
C SER A 236 -9.86 -1.46 -10.61
N LYS A 237 -8.84 -1.27 -9.77
CA LYS A 237 -7.88 -2.34 -9.42
C LYS A 237 -8.12 -2.70 -7.96
N THR A 238 -8.66 -3.90 -7.70
CA THR A 238 -8.92 -4.35 -6.33
C THR A 238 -7.90 -5.43 -6.00
N ARG A 239 -6.97 -5.10 -5.09
CA ARG A 239 -6.10 -6.08 -4.47
C ARG A 239 -6.86 -6.73 -3.32
N SER A 240 -7.29 -7.98 -3.50
CA SER A 240 -7.94 -8.75 -2.44
C SER A 240 -7.06 -9.94 -2.08
N VAL A 241 -6.65 -10.02 -0.82
CA VAL A 241 -5.87 -11.14 -0.30
C VAL A 241 -6.81 -11.98 0.55
N LEU A 242 -7.12 -13.22 0.14
CA LEU A 242 -7.70 -14.19 1.06
C LEU A 242 -6.60 -14.82 1.88
N ARG A 243 -6.53 -14.47 3.16
CA ARG A 243 -5.56 -15.08 4.09
C ARG A 243 -6.06 -16.36 4.77
N ASP A 244 -7.23 -16.91 4.42
CA ASP A 244 -7.79 -18.03 5.19
C ASP A 244 -8.76 -18.98 4.45
N SER A 245 -8.63 -19.16 3.13
CA SER A 245 -9.39 -20.22 2.45
C SER A 245 -8.66 -21.56 2.59
N LYS A 246 -8.77 -22.20 3.76
CA LYS A 246 -8.20 -23.55 3.96
C LYS A 246 -8.78 -24.59 2.98
N ASN A 247 -9.97 -24.37 2.42
CA ASN A 247 -10.61 -25.25 1.45
C ASN A 247 -10.77 -24.59 0.06
N TYR A 248 -10.51 -25.36 -1.01
CA TYR A 248 -10.72 -25.02 -2.42
C TYR A 248 -12.13 -24.49 -2.72
N ASP A 249 -13.17 -25.03 -2.09
CA ASP A 249 -14.55 -24.55 -2.29
C ASP A 249 -14.73 -23.09 -1.88
N THR A 250 -14.05 -22.68 -0.80
CA THR A 250 -14.06 -21.29 -0.33
C THR A 250 -13.31 -20.39 -1.32
N PHE A 251 -12.19 -20.86 -1.86
CA PHE A 251 -11.46 -20.17 -2.92
C PHE A 251 -12.33 -19.98 -4.17
N LEU A 252 -12.98 -21.03 -4.66
CA LEU A 252 -13.87 -20.93 -5.82
C LEU A 252 -15.06 -19.99 -5.58
N LYS A 253 -15.71 -20.09 -4.41
CA LYS A 253 -16.80 -19.18 -4.03
C LYS A 253 -16.33 -17.73 -4.00
N PHE A 254 -15.11 -17.49 -3.54
CA PHE A 254 -14.52 -16.17 -3.51
C PHE A 254 -14.23 -15.63 -4.92
N VAL A 255 -13.55 -16.42 -5.77
CA VAL A 255 -13.22 -16.03 -7.15
C VAL A 255 -14.50 -15.72 -7.94
N ARG A 256 -15.52 -16.56 -7.83
CA ARG A 256 -16.81 -16.36 -8.52
C ARG A 256 -17.56 -15.09 -8.11
N LYS A 257 -17.25 -14.52 -6.94
CA LYS A 257 -17.84 -13.24 -6.50
C LYS A 257 -17.12 -12.03 -7.08
N GLN A 258 -15.92 -12.20 -7.65
CA GLN A 258 -15.17 -11.11 -8.25
C GLN A 258 -15.62 -10.94 -9.71
N SER A 259 -15.83 -9.71 -10.13
CA SER A 259 -16.11 -9.37 -11.54
C SER A 259 -14.82 -9.20 -12.36
N GLN A 260 -13.69 -9.66 -11.84
CA GLN A 260 -12.35 -9.43 -12.38
C GLN A 260 -11.64 -10.77 -12.59
N ASN A 261 -10.70 -10.79 -13.54
CA ASN A 261 -9.92 -11.99 -13.84
C ASN A 261 -8.71 -12.10 -12.91
N ILE A 262 -8.35 -13.31 -12.52
CA ILE A 262 -7.09 -13.60 -11.84
C ILE A 262 -5.93 -13.33 -12.81
N TYR A 263 -5.05 -12.41 -12.44
CA TYR A 263 -3.82 -12.11 -13.16
C TYR A 263 -2.63 -12.92 -12.61
N SER A 264 -2.58 -13.12 -11.29
CA SER A 264 -1.53 -13.91 -10.64
C SER A 264 -2.10 -14.76 -9.52
N LEU A 265 -1.52 -15.95 -9.37
CA LEU A 265 -1.88 -16.94 -8.36
C LEU A 265 -0.61 -17.41 -7.65
N ALA A 266 -0.63 -17.37 -6.33
CA ALA A 266 0.35 -18.00 -5.46
C ALA A 266 -0.37 -18.92 -4.49
N CYS A 267 0.29 -19.99 -4.07
CA CYS A 267 -0.24 -20.91 -3.07
C CYS A 267 0.84 -21.29 -2.07
N ASP A 268 0.44 -21.42 -0.82
CA ASP A 268 1.20 -22.02 0.26
C ASP A 268 0.38 -23.18 0.83
N GLU A 269 1.03 -24.31 1.10
CA GLU A 269 0.36 -25.54 1.58
C GLU A 269 -0.44 -25.29 2.87
N ASN A 270 0.08 -24.41 3.74
CA ASN A 270 -0.45 -24.12 5.06
C ASN A 270 -1.31 -22.84 5.11
N LEU A 271 -1.00 -21.84 4.28
CA LEU A 271 -1.67 -20.53 4.31
C LEU A 271 -2.80 -20.37 3.28
N GLY A 272 -2.84 -21.21 2.23
CA GLY A 272 -3.87 -21.14 1.18
C GLY A 272 -3.44 -20.32 -0.03
N PHE A 273 -4.40 -19.64 -0.68
CA PHE A 273 -4.19 -18.97 -1.97
C PHE A 273 -4.01 -17.46 -1.83
N GLY A 274 -2.94 -16.93 -2.40
CA GLY A 274 -2.79 -15.52 -2.71
C GLY A 274 -3.21 -15.25 -4.15
N VAL A 275 -4.15 -14.34 -4.36
CA VAL A 275 -4.71 -14.03 -5.69
C VAL A 275 -4.56 -12.55 -5.96
N PHE A 276 -4.21 -12.19 -7.19
CA PHE A 276 -4.24 -10.82 -7.66
C PHE A 276 -5.17 -10.72 -8.85
N PHE A 277 -6.16 -9.82 -8.77
CA PHE A 277 -7.16 -9.62 -9.80
C PHE A 277 -6.83 -8.38 -10.65
N MET A 278 -7.20 -8.45 -11.92
CA MET A 278 -7.08 -7.33 -12.84
C MET A 278 -8.35 -7.23 -13.69
N GLY A 279 -8.98 -6.06 -13.67
CA GLY A 279 -10.10 -5.75 -14.55
C GLY A 279 -9.64 -5.72 -16.02
N ASN A 280 -10.52 -6.14 -16.93
CA ASN A 280 -10.27 -6.14 -18.38
C ASN A 280 -9.02 -6.91 -18.81
N TYR A 281 -8.54 -7.89 -18.03
CA TYR A 281 -7.37 -8.70 -18.41
C TYR A 281 -7.66 -9.70 -19.54
N GLY A 282 -8.93 -10.05 -19.72
CA GLY A 282 -9.42 -10.97 -20.73
C GLY A 282 -10.95 -11.03 -20.69
N THR A 283 -11.54 -11.79 -21.60
CA THR A 283 -13.00 -11.86 -21.78
C THR A 283 -13.65 -12.98 -20.97
N ASP A 284 -12.89 -14.02 -20.62
CA ASP A 284 -13.35 -15.17 -19.85
C ASP A 284 -12.17 -15.83 -19.11
N GLN A 285 -12.45 -16.59 -18.05
CA GLN A 285 -11.45 -17.27 -17.25
C GLN A 285 -11.90 -18.63 -16.74
N ALA A 286 -10.99 -19.60 -16.79
CA ALA A 286 -11.17 -20.95 -16.26
C ALA A 286 -10.07 -21.29 -15.25
N ILE A 287 -10.46 -22.01 -14.19
CA ILE A 287 -9.53 -22.62 -13.24
C ILE A 287 -9.51 -24.11 -13.55
N ILE A 288 -8.38 -24.60 -14.04
CA ILE A 288 -8.19 -25.99 -14.45
C ILE A 288 -7.41 -26.73 -13.37
N THR A 289 -7.98 -27.83 -12.89
CA THR A 289 -7.36 -28.72 -11.89
C THR A 289 -6.95 -30.08 -12.46
N ASN A 290 -7.46 -30.42 -13.64
CA ASN A 290 -7.05 -31.60 -14.41
C ASN A 290 -6.26 -31.15 -15.64
N THR A 291 -4.99 -31.53 -15.72
CA THR A 291 -4.08 -31.11 -16.79
C THR A 291 -4.54 -31.57 -18.18
N SER A 292 -5.34 -32.64 -18.29
CA SER A 292 -5.90 -33.08 -19.57
C SER A 292 -6.90 -32.09 -20.19
N ASP A 293 -7.44 -31.16 -19.39
CA ASP A 293 -8.39 -30.16 -19.87
C ASP A 293 -7.70 -28.88 -20.37
N ILE A 294 -6.38 -28.75 -20.17
CA ILE A 294 -5.61 -27.60 -20.65
C ILE A 294 -5.68 -27.50 -22.18
N GLU A 295 -5.41 -28.60 -22.90
CA GLU A 295 -5.45 -28.58 -24.37
C GLU A 295 -6.84 -28.23 -24.92
N LYS A 296 -7.90 -28.81 -24.33
CA LYS A 296 -9.29 -28.48 -24.70
C LYS A 296 -9.58 -26.99 -24.53
N LYS A 297 -9.03 -26.35 -23.49
CA LYS A 297 -9.21 -24.90 -23.27
C LYS A 297 -8.34 -24.08 -24.21
N SER A 298 -7.10 -24.51 -24.48
CA SER A 298 -6.21 -23.90 -25.46
C SER A 298 -6.85 -23.84 -26.85
N ASP A 299 -7.50 -24.92 -27.28
CA ASP A 299 -8.24 -24.98 -28.56
C ASP A 299 -9.38 -23.96 -28.64
N ASN A 300 -9.94 -23.57 -27.48
CA ASN A 300 -10.98 -22.55 -27.37
C ASN A 300 -10.42 -21.12 -27.19
N GLY A 301 -9.13 -20.91 -27.45
CA GLY A 301 -8.47 -19.61 -27.40
C GLY A 301 -8.02 -19.17 -26.01
N PHE A 302 -8.07 -20.04 -25.00
CA PHE A 302 -7.56 -19.72 -23.67
C PHE A 302 -6.03 -19.83 -23.61
N LYS A 303 -5.39 -18.99 -22.79
CA LYS A 303 -3.95 -19.01 -22.52
C LYS A 303 -3.69 -19.21 -21.03
N ILE A 304 -2.64 -19.95 -20.68
CA ILE A 304 -2.23 -20.10 -19.29
C ILE A 304 -1.64 -18.77 -18.83
N THR A 305 -2.21 -18.21 -17.77
CA THR A 305 -1.87 -16.88 -17.24
C THR A 305 -1.29 -16.94 -15.83
N ALA A 306 -1.63 -17.96 -15.04
CA ALA A 306 -1.00 -18.24 -13.76
C ALA A 306 -1.06 -19.73 -13.42
N CYS A 307 -0.13 -20.21 -12.62
CA CYS A 307 -0.17 -21.56 -12.07
C CYS A 307 0.29 -21.57 -10.60
N ALA A 308 -0.33 -22.43 -9.81
CA ALA A 308 0.10 -22.76 -8.46
C ALA A 308 -0.18 -24.23 -8.19
N ALA A 309 0.33 -24.76 -7.08
CA ALA A 309 0.07 -26.13 -6.67
C ALA A 309 -0.25 -26.20 -5.18
N ARG A 310 -1.09 -27.15 -4.79
CA ARG A 310 -1.40 -27.46 -3.40
C ARG A 310 -1.76 -28.93 -3.26
N GLY A 311 -1.13 -29.63 -2.31
CA GLY A 311 -1.25 -31.07 -2.18
C GLY A 311 -0.96 -31.75 -3.53
N SER A 312 -1.85 -32.62 -3.97
CA SER A 312 -1.73 -33.36 -5.24
C SER A 312 -2.46 -32.69 -6.43
N THR A 313 -2.62 -31.37 -6.41
CA THR A 313 -3.39 -30.64 -7.44
C THR A 313 -2.63 -29.43 -7.96
N PHE A 314 -2.54 -29.32 -9.28
CA PHE A 314 -2.17 -28.08 -9.96
C PHE A 314 -3.42 -27.21 -10.15
N TYR A 315 -3.29 -25.91 -9.92
CA TYR A 315 -4.31 -24.91 -10.17
C TYR A 315 -3.82 -24.02 -11.31
N VAL A 316 -4.34 -24.27 -12.50
CA VAL A 316 -3.93 -23.58 -13.73
C VAL A 316 -5.01 -22.58 -14.11
N ILE A 317 -4.66 -21.30 -14.04
CA ILE A 317 -5.54 -20.21 -14.45
C ILE A 317 -5.36 -20.00 -15.94
N MET A 318 -6.42 -20.20 -16.69
CA MET A 318 -6.46 -19.93 -18.12
C MET A 318 -7.41 -18.79 -18.42
N THR A 319 -6.95 -17.79 -19.17
CA THR A 319 -7.72 -16.59 -19.51
C THR A 319 -7.85 -16.47 -21.02
N LYS A 320 -9.05 -16.14 -21.50
CA LYS A 320 -9.34 -15.96 -22.94
C LYS A 320 -9.12 -14.51 -23.36
N ASP A 321 -8.65 -14.32 -24.59
CA ASP A 321 -8.47 -13.00 -25.24
C ASP A 321 -7.64 -12.01 -24.41
N THR A 322 -6.60 -12.51 -23.75
CA THR A 322 -5.64 -11.66 -23.03
C THR A 322 -4.60 -11.10 -24.00
N GLU A 323 -4.44 -9.78 -24.01
CA GLU A 323 -3.50 -9.08 -24.91
C GLU A 323 -2.03 -9.50 -24.66
N GLU A 324 -1.67 -9.87 -23.43
CA GLU A 324 -0.31 -10.29 -23.06
C GLU A 324 0.19 -11.51 -23.84
N TYR A 325 -0.72 -12.42 -24.17
CA TYR A 325 -0.44 -13.71 -24.82
C TYR A 325 -1.07 -13.82 -26.21
N LYS A 326 -1.56 -12.71 -26.76
CA LYS A 326 -2.08 -12.63 -28.12
C LYS A 326 -1.01 -13.03 -29.12
N ASP A 327 -1.35 -13.97 -30.00
CA ASP A 327 -0.46 -14.53 -31.00
C ASP A 327 0.81 -15.24 -30.47
N LYS A 328 0.90 -15.45 -29.14
CA LYS A 328 2.01 -16.17 -28.52
C LYS A 328 1.68 -17.65 -28.38
N ALA A 329 2.55 -18.50 -28.91
CA ALA A 329 2.47 -19.94 -28.74
C ALA A 329 2.92 -20.31 -27.32
N GLN A 330 2.11 -21.09 -26.60
CA GLN A 330 2.45 -21.62 -25.28
C GLN A 330 2.68 -23.13 -25.36
N SER A 331 3.49 -23.65 -24.46
CA SER A 331 3.57 -25.08 -24.14
C SER A 331 3.75 -25.25 -22.65
N TRP A 332 3.31 -26.39 -22.13
CA TRP A 332 3.49 -26.74 -20.73
C TRP A 332 3.95 -28.20 -20.63
N PHE A 333 4.51 -28.56 -19.48
CA PHE A 333 4.87 -29.94 -19.18
C PHE A 333 4.99 -30.15 -17.67
N THR A 334 5.00 -31.42 -17.26
CA THR A 334 5.33 -31.83 -15.90
C THR A 334 6.57 -32.73 -15.86
N ARG A 335 7.35 -32.64 -14.79
CA ARG A 335 8.53 -33.50 -14.53
C ARG A 335 8.64 -33.80 -13.04
N SER A 336 9.25 -34.92 -12.69
CA SER A 336 9.32 -35.35 -11.28
C SER A 336 10.56 -34.79 -10.56
N THR A 337 11.56 -34.34 -11.33
CA THR A 337 12.80 -33.77 -10.80
C THR A 337 13.12 -32.42 -11.44
N TRP A 338 13.86 -31.56 -10.72
CA TRP A 338 14.32 -30.29 -11.28
C TRP A 338 15.21 -30.50 -12.50
N THR A 339 16.12 -31.48 -12.48
CA THR A 339 17.02 -31.77 -13.62
C THR A 339 16.25 -32.11 -14.89
N GLU A 340 15.20 -32.92 -14.79
CA GLU A 340 14.33 -33.20 -15.94
C GLU A 340 13.58 -31.97 -16.43
N ALA A 341 13.10 -31.14 -15.50
CA ALA A 341 12.42 -29.88 -15.83
C ALA A 341 13.38 -28.92 -16.54
N GLU A 342 14.60 -28.77 -16.02
CA GLU A 342 15.68 -27.94 -16.57
C GLU A 342 16.08 -28.38 -17.98
N ASN A 343 16.22 -29.69 -18.22
CA ASN A 343 16.51 -30.22 -19.55
C ASN A 343 15.40 -29.88 -20.57
N GLU A 344 14.13 -30.00 -20.17
CA GLU A 344 13.01 -29.64 -21.05
C GLU A 344 12.93 -28.11 -21.24
N ILE A 345 13.17 -27.32 -20.19
CA ILE A 345 13.29 -25.87 -20.26
C ILE A 345 14.36 -25.48 -21.30
N GLN A 346 15.54 -26.09 -21.25
CA GLN A 346 16.64 -25.80 -22.15
C GLN A 346 16.28 -26.10 -23.61
N LYS A 347 15.67 -27.25 -23.87
CA LYS A 347 15.16 -27.60 -25.20
C LYS A 347 14.14 -26.58 -25.72
N LYS A 348 13.24 -26.10 -24.85
CA LYS A 348 12.24 -25.09 -25.21
C LYS A 348 12.82 -23.68 -25.35
N TYR A 349 13.92 -23.36 -24.69
CA TYR A 349 14.66 -22.11 -24.94
C TYR A 349 15.24 -22.09 -26.35
N GLU A 350 15.76 -23.21 -26.86
CA GLU A 350 16.22 -23.34 -28.25
C GLU A 350 15.08 -23.13 -29.27
N GLU A 351 13.83 -23.40 -28.87
CA GLU A 351 12.62 -23.08 -29.65
C GLU A 351 12.16 -21.60 -29.52
N GLY A 352 12.91 -20.76 -28.80
CA GLY A 352 12.60 -19.35 -28.55
C GLY A 352 11.46 -19.13 -27.53
N LYS A 353 11.29 -20.06 -26.57
CA LYS A 353 10.29 -19.93 -25.51
C LYS A 353 10.92 -19.53 -24.18
N ALA A 354 10.19 -18.74 -23.41
CA ALA A 354 10.57 -18.28 -22.07
C ALA A 354 9.63 -18.86 -21.00
N ILE A 355 10.16 -19.12 -19.81
CA ILE A 355 9.39 -19.54 -18.63
C ILE A 355 8.45 -18.40 -18.23
N THR A 356 7.16 -18.71 -18.15
CA THR A 356 6.08 -17.79 -17.79
C THR A 356 5.22 -18.28 -16.62
N GLY A 357 5.42 -19.54 -16.20
CA GLY A 357 4.84 -20.09 -14.98
C GLY A 357 5.66 -21.27 -14.48
N LEU A 358 5.83 -21.37 -13.16
CA LEU A 358 6.56 -22.45 -12.50
C LEU A 358 5.95 -22.69 -11.11
N CYS A 359 5.55 -23.93 -10.84
CA CYS A 359 5.15 -24.36 -9.49
C CYS A 359 5.49 -25.84 -9.27
N TYR A 360 5.44 -26.29 -8.02
CA TYR A 360 5.70 -27.67 -7.64
C TYR A 360 4.60 -28.21 -6.72
N SER A 361 4.04 -29.36 -7.08
CA SER A 361 3.04 -30.07 -6.29
C SER A 361 3.74 -31.06 -5.37
N SER A 362 3.69 -30.80 -4.06
CA SER A 362 4.26 -31.68 -3.04
C SER A 362 3.58 -33.05 -3.03
N GLY A 363 2.27 -33.10 -3.24
CA GLY A 363 1.50 -34.34 -3.23
C GLY A 363 1.59 -35.16 -4.53
N LEU A 364 2.04 -34.58 -5.65
CA LEU A 364 2.37 -35.33 -6.86
C LEU A 364 3.87 -35.60 -7.00
N GLY A 365 4.72 -34.85 -6.29
CA GLY A 365 6.15 -34.88 -6.47
C GLY A 365 6.57 -34.35 -7.85
N GLN A 366 5.85 -33.37 -8.40
CA GLN A 366 6.01 -32.93 -9.79
C GLN A 366 6.07 -31.41 -9.92
N TYR A 367 6.96 -30.95 -10.80
CA TYR A 367 6.99 -29.59 -11.34
C TYR A 367 5.94 -29.44 -12.42
N PHE A 368 5.35 -28.25 -12.51
CA PHE A 368 4.53 -27.81 -13.64
C PHE A 368 5.13 -26.52 -14.18
N VAL A 369 5.54 -26.55 -15.45
CA VAL A 369 6.24 -25.44 -16.11
C VAL A 369 5.43 -24.98 -17.32
N VAL A 370 5.27 -23.67 -17.45
CA VAL A 370 4.63 -23.02 -18.60
C VAL A 370 5.68 -22.19 -19.32
N MET A 371 5.78 -22.37 -20.63
CA MET A 371 6.70 -21.63 -21.48
C MET A 371 5.97 -21.00 -22.66
N THR A 372 6.30 -19.75 -22.94
CA THR A 372 5.64 -18.91 -23.96
C THR A 372 6.68 -18.45 -24.97
N LYS A 373 6.41 -18.57 -26.27
CA LYS A 373 7.25 -18.03 -27.33
C LYS A 373 7.27 -16.52 -27.24
N THR A 374 8.46 -15.92 -27.16
CA THR A 374 8.61 -14.49 -26.88
C THR A 374 9.95 -14.01 -27.44
N PRO A 375 10.03 -12.80 -28.04
CA PRO A 375 11.29 -12.26 -28.55
C PRO A 375 12.23 -11.74 -27.44
N GLU A 376 11.73 -11.54 -26.23
CA GLU A 376 12.47 -11.00 -25.10
C GLU A 376 13.50 -12.00 -24.58
N GLY A 377 14.71 -11.51 -24.30
CA GLY A 377 15.74 -12.31 -23.66
C GLY A 377 15.29 -12.80 -22.28
N GLN A 378 15.61 -14.05 -21.93
CA GLN A 378 15.38 -14.57 -20.58
C GLN A 378 16.62 -15.29 -20.07
N SER A 379 16.87 -15.16 -18.77
CA SER A 379 17.94 -15.86 -18.08
C SER A 379 17.42 -16.33 -16.74
N TYR A 380 17.83 -17.52 -16.32
CA TYR A 380 17.48 -18.06 -15.01
C TYR A 380 18.73 -18.57 -14.30
N GLN A 381 18.66 -18.61 -12.97
CA GLN A 381 19.67 -19.21 -12.12
C GLN A 381 19.01 -19.96 -10.97
N CYS A 382 19.49 -21.17 -10.70
CA CYS A 382 19.12 -21.97 -9.54
C CYS A 382 20.30 -21.99 -8.56
N SER A 383 20.12 -21.46 -7.34
CA SER A 383 21.20 -21.39 -6.35
C SER A 383 20.66 -21.38 -4.92
N GLU A 384 21.36 -22.08 -4.01
CA GLU A 384 21.16 -21.99 -2.56
C GLU A 384 21.81 -20.73 -1.99
N ASP A 385 22.98 -20.35 -2.51
CA ASP A 385 23.78 -19.22 -2.03
C ASP A 385 23.10 -17.88 -2.36
N ARG A 386 22.64 -17.22 -1.29
CA ARG A 386 22.02 -15.90 -1.36
C ARG A 386 22.96 -14.84 -1.92
N ALA A 387 24.24 -14.86 -1.59
CA ALA A 387 25.20 -13.86 -2.05
C ALA A 387 25.45 -14.04 -3.55
N ALA A 388 25.71 -15.26 -4.01
CA ALA A 388 25.87 -15.57 -5.43
C ALA A 388 24.63 -15.18 -6.25
N ARG A 389 23.44 -15.53 -5.76
CA ARG A 389 22.17 -15.17 -6.39
C ARG A 389 21.96 -13.65 -6.46
N SER A 390 22.22 -12.94 -5.36
CA SER A 390 22.07 -11.47 -5.32
C SER A 390 23.04 -10.79 -6.28
N LYS A 391 24.29 -11.27 -6.35
CA LYS A 391 25.31 -10.78 -7.29
C LYS A 391 24.86 -10.98 -8.73
N TRP A 392 24.44 -12.18 -9.10
CA TRP A 392 23.97 -12.50 -10.45
C TRP A 392 22.75 -11.66 -10.84
N MET A 393 21.80 -11.46 -9.93
CA MET A 393 20.65 -10.58 -10.19
C MET A 393 21.07 -9.14 -10.44
N GLY A 394 22.06 -8.62 -9.70
CA GLY A 394 22.64 -7.29 -9.94
C GLY A 394 23.24 -7.19 -11.35
N GLU A 395 24.11 -8.13 -11.71
CA GLU A 395 24.74 -8.21 -13.04
C GLU A 395 23.71 -8.31 -14.19
N LYS A 396 22.57 -8.96 -13.95
CA LYS A 396 21.47 -9.08 -14.91
C LYS A 396 20.64 -7.80 -14.98
N SER A 397 20.35 -7.17 -13.84
CA SER A 397 19.64 -5.89 -13.81
C SER A 397 20.41 -4.75 -14.47
N GLU A 398 21.74 -4.73 -14.35
CA GLU A 398 22.60 -3.81 -15.12
C GLU A 398 22.45 -3.97 -16.64
N LYS A 399 22.00 -5.15 -17.10
CA LYS A 399 21.74 -5.48 -18.51
C LYS A 399 20.26 -5.33 -18.89
N GLY A 400 19.43 -4.71 -18.06
CA GLY A 400 18.00 -4.50 -18.35
C GLY A 400 17.10 -5.72 -18.08
N PHE A 401 17.58 -6.72 -17.33
CA PHE A 401 16.76 -7.85 -16.92
C PHE A 401 16.03 -7.57 -15.59
N HIS A 402 14.78 -8.03 -15.50
CA HIS A 402 13.95 -7.89 -14.31
C HIS A 402 13.45 -9.25 -13.82
N PRO A 403 13.37 -9.47 -12.48
CA PRO A 403 12.85 -10.72 -11.95
C PRO A 403 11.36 -10.88 -12.31
N THR A 404 11.03 -12.02 -12.91
CA THR A 404 9.66 -12.38 -13.29
C THR A 404 9.14 -13.57 -12.50
N ILE A 405 10.02 -14.49 -12.10
CA ILE A 405 9.67 -15.63 -11.23
C ILE A 405 10.75 -15.78 -10.15
N ILE A 406 10.31 -15.95 -8.91
CA ILE A 406 11.15 -16.37 -7.79
C ILE A 406 10.46 -17.60 -7.20
N PHE A 407 11.09 -18.75 -7.35
CA PHE A 407 10.54 -20.03 -6.94
C PHE A 407 11.51 -20.69 -5.97
N LYS A 408 11.03 -21.02 -4.77
CA LYS A 408 11.80 -21.81 -3.81
C LYS A 408 11.46 -23.27 -4.02
N ASP A 409 12.45 -24.05 -4.42
CA ASP A 409 12.32 -25.48 -4.59
C ASP A 409 12.10 -26.15 -3.22
N PRO A 410 10.97 -26.83 -3.01
CA PRO A 410 10.71 -27.50 -1.74
C PRO A 410 11.56 -28.77 -1.54
N THR A 411 12.15 -29.34 -2.61
CA THR A 411 12.89 -30.60 -2.55
C THR A 411 14.33 -30.44 -2.06
N ASP A 412 14.99 -29.34 -2.43
CA ASP A 412 16.40 -29.09 -2.09
C ASP A 412 16.69 -27.68 -1.54
N GLN A 413 15.63 -26.90 -1.26
CA GLN A 413 15.73 -25.52 -0.74
C GLN A 413 16.41 -24.51 -1.67
N LYS A 414 16.77 -24.89 -2.90
CA LYS A 414 17.30 -23.95 -3.90
C LYS A 414 16.26 -22.92 -4.27
N ILE A 415 16.73 -21.76 -4.69
CA ILE A 415 15.86 -20.71 -5.22
C ILE A 415 16.19 -20.56 -6.71
N VAL A 416 15.18 -20.81 -7.53
CA VAL A 416 15.16 -20.51 -8.95
C VAL A 416 14.70 -19.07 -9.12
N VAL A 417 15.54 -18.25 -9.73
CA VAL A 417 15.17 -16.89 -10.15
C VAL A 417 15.17 -16.87 -11.67
N VAL A 418 14.05 -16.44 -12.24
CA VAL A 418 13.92 -16.15 -13.66
C VAL A 418 13.88 -14.65 -13.82
N MET A 419 14.71 -14.14 -14.73
CA MET A 419 14.74 -12.74 -15.10
C MET A 419 14.52 -12.61 -16.60
N THR A 420 13.63 -11.70 -17.00
CA THR A 420 13.31 -11.40 -18.40
C THR A 420 13.77 -10.00 -18.73
N GLU A 421 14.38 -9.80 -19.90
CA GLU A 421 14.72 -8.50 -20.46
C GLU A 421 13.43 -7.75 -20.80
N ASP A 422 13.32 -6.50 -20.34
CA ASP A 422 12.16 -5.66 -20.66
C ASP A 422 12.61 -4.22 -20.87
N GLN A 423 12.62 -3.78 -22.13
CA GLN A 423 13.03 -2.42 -22.49
C GLN A 423 12.02 -1.35 -22.05
N ASN A 424 10.79 -1.74 -21.69
CA ASN A 424 9.68 -0.84 -21.37
C ASN A 424 9.31 -0.84 -19.88
N ARG A 425 9.96 -1.64 -19.02
CA ARG A 425 9.68 -1.61 -17.58
C ARG A 425 10.44 -0.48 -16.89
N SER A 426 9.68 0.31 -16.12
CA SER A 426 10.20 1.27 -15.15
C SER A 426 11.23 0.59 -14.23
N SER A 427 12.30 1.30 -13.90
CA SER A 427 13.51 0.96 -13.10
C SER A 427 13.28 0.31 -11.72
N TYR A 428 12.53 -0.79 -11.64
CA TYR A 428 12.21 -1.47 -10.39
C TYR A 428 13.39 -2.34 -9.96
N TYR A 429 14.05 -1.96 -8.87
CA TYR A 429 15.07 -2.76 -8.20
C TYR A 429 14.42 -3.65 -7.14
N CYS A 430 14.57 -4.97 -7.27
CA CYS A 430 14.12 -5.92 -6.26
C CYS A 430 15.17 -6.06 -5.15
N ILE A 431 14.90 -5.50 -3.96
CA ILE A 431 15.80 -5.62 -2.81
C ILE A 431 15.42 -6.88 -1.99
N PHE A 432 16.28 -7.90 -1.99
CA PHE A 432 16.14 -9.08 -1.12
C PHE A 432 16.70 -8.80 0.28
N ASN A 433 16.12 -7.86 1.01
CA ASN A 433 16.53 -7.55 2.39
C ASN A 433 15.38 -7.76 3.37
N LYS A 434 15.20 -9.01 3.84
CA LYS A 434 14.76 -9.30 5.22
C LYS A 434 14.80 -10.81 5.50
N THR A 435 15.60 -11.19 6.49
CA THR A 435 15.35 -12.41 7.25
C THR A 435 14.13 -12.12 8.11
N ILE A 436 12.96 -12.64 7.73
CA ILE A 436 11.78 -12.58 8.59
C ILE A 436 11.99 -13.65 9.67
N HIS A 437 12.39 -13.24 10.88
CA HIS A 437 12.33 -14.12 12.03
C HIS A 437 10.87 -14.35 12.40
N LEU A 438 10.27 -15.39 11.82
CA LEU A 438 9.04 -15.97 12.33
C LEU A 438 9.38 -16.60 13.68
N LYS A 439 9.08 -15.89 14.77
CA LYS A 439 9.07 -16.51 16.11
C LYS A 439 8.04 -17.63 16.06
N SER A 440 8.48 -18.87 16.16
CA SER A 440 7.60 -19.99 16.46
C SER A 440 6.96 -19.70 17.82
N LYS A 441 5.62 -19.67 17.86
CA LYS A 441 4.91 -19.79 19.14
C LYS A 441 5.08 -21.24 19.57
N SER A 442 5.92 -21.47 20.57
CA SER A 442 5.93 -22.69 21.39
C SER A 442 4.67 -22.75 22.24
#